data_AF-A0A5C8B2B7-F1
#
_entry.id   AF-A0A5C8B2B7-F1
#
_cell.length_a   1.000
_cell.length_b   1.000
_cell.length_c   1.000
_cell.angle_alpha   90.00
_cell.angle_beta   90.00
_cell.angle_gamma   90.00
#
_symmetry.space_group_name_H-M   'P 1'
#
loop_
_entity.id
_entity.type
_entity.pdbx_description
1 polymer ?
#
loop_
_entity_poly.entity_id
_entity_poly.type
_entity_poly.pdbx_seq_one_letter_code
_entity_poly.pdbx_strand_id
1 'polypeptide(L)'
;MSKSNDFNDENSNTSANPTFDSVLQARLSRRGLMRGGVGTVGVSLLGGMGLAACGGGDDDVVAAGSGAKADAKLLGFTAVSKSLADTVVIPAGYTASVIYALGDPLKTGVAAYKNDGTDTDYENRAGDHHDGMEWFGLGTDNKPSATATTRGLLAVNHEATTDETRSSFFLHADGGTTTLPRPAAEVDKETAIHGISVVEVKATNGKWATVPDSAFNFRLTSLSDNIQIHGPARGNALMVTKYSNDGTKTRGTLNNCGTGKTPWGTFLTGEENWAGYFFRSATDDTTRGGATANSVVSLKRYGRNAGSASRHGWETGGVDDKYVRWNISQGVGAAIEDYRNELNTFGYIVEIDAYDKTKAARKRTTLGRFAHESAAFGKPVVGQPLAVYMGDDSRGEYIYKFVSAKTWVAADANPTDRITTGDAYRPR
;
A
#
# COMPACT_ATOMS: atom_id res chain seq x y z
N MET A 1 -32.40 6.12 2.79
CA MET A 1 -30.99 5.86 3.15
C MET A 1 -30.15 6.33 1.99
N SER A 2 -29.38 7.40 2.19
CA SER A 2 -28.40 7.85 1.19
C SER A 2 -27.48 6.67 0.90
N LYS A 3 -27.40 6.22 -0.36
CA LYS A 3 -26.29 5.38 -0.78
C LYS A 3 -25.06 6.27 -0.67
N SER A 4 -24.31 6.10 0.41
CA SER A 4 -22.93 6.55 0.46
C SER A 4 -22.24 5.89 -0.73
N ASN A 5 -21.93 6.65 -1.77
CA ASN A 5 -21.06 6.21 -2.86
C ASN A 5 -19.62 6.27 -2.34
N ASP A 6 -19.34 5.57 -1.23
CA ASP A 6 -17.99 5.38 -0.77
C ASP A 6 -17.45 4.13 -1.47
N PHE A 7 -16.64 4.34 -2.50
CA PHE A 7 -16.12 3.26 -3.33
C PHE A 7 -15.12 2.36 -2.57
N ASN A 8 -14.61 2.84 -1.43
CA ASN A 8 -13.73 2.09 -0.53
C ASN A 8 -14.49 1.36 0.59
N ASP A 9 -15.83 1.47 0.69
CA ASP A 9 -16.63 0.64 1.61
C ASP A 9 -16.95 -0.73 0.95
N GLU A 10 -15.92 -1.39 0.42
CA GLU A 10 -16.06 -2.71 -0.19
C GLU A 10 -16.29 -3.78 0.90
N ASN A 11 -17.46 -4.41 0.86
CA ASN A 11 -17.80 -5.56 1.71
C ASN A 11 -17.97 -6.82 0.86
N SER A 12 -16.85 -7.31 0.33
CA SER A 12 -16.79 -8.52 -0.51
C SER A 12 -16.65 -9.81 0.29
N ASN A 13 -16.38 -9.73 1.60
CA ASN A 13 -16.35 -10.89 2.48
C ASN A 13 -17.73 -11.22 3.05
N THR A 14 -18.50 -12.03 2.33
CA THR A 14 -19.81 -12.52 2.78
C THR A 14 -19.73 -13.83 3.58
N SER A 15 -18.57 -14.18 4.15
CA SER A 15 -18.43 -15.41 4.94
C SER A 15 -19.23 -15.33 6.26
N ALA A 16 -19.64 -16.50 6.78
CA ALA A 16 -20.31 -16.61 8.07
C ALA A 16 -19.34 -16.60 9.27
N ASN A 17 -18.07 -16.23 9.05
CA ASN A 17 -17.08 -16.18 10.11
C ASN A 17 -17.40 -15.05 11.10
N PRO A 18 -17.06 -15.21 12.40
CA PRO A 18 -17.21 -14.14 13.37
C PRO A 18 -16.41 -12.88 12.96
N THR A 19 -17.07 -11.73 12.97
CA THR A 19 -16.40 -10.44 12.73
C THR A 19 -15.58 -10.02 13.95
N PHE A 20 -14.60 -9.14 13.78
CA PHE A 20 -13.87 -8.57 14.92
C PHE A 20 -14.82 -7.86 15.91
N ASP A 21 -15.81 -7.12 15.41
CA ASP A 21 -16.83 -6.51 16.26
C ASP A 21 -17.55 -7.55 17.12
N SER A 22 -17.94 -8.70 16.55
CA SER A 22 -18.57 -9.78 17.32
C SER A 22 -17.66 -10.32 18.44
N VAL A 23 -16.35 -10.44 18.17
CA VAL A 23 -15.34 -10.87 19.16
C VAL A 23 -15.14 -9.81 20.25
N LEU A 24 -15.09 -8.53 19.88
CA LEU A 24 -14.95 -7.40 20.79
C LEU A 24 -16.17 -7.30 21.72
N GLN A 25 -17.38 -7.35 21.16
CA GLN A 25 -18.63 -7.34 21.92
C GLN A 25 -18.73 -8.54 22.87
N ALA A 26 -18.28 -9.73 22.46
CA ALA A 26 -18.22 -10.90 23.34
C ALA A 26 -17.23 -10.68 24.51
N ARG A 27 -16.10 -10.02 24.30
CA ARG A 27 -15.17 -9.65 25.39
C ARG A 27 -15.73 -8.56 26.31
N LEU A 28 -16.32 -7.51 25.75
CA LEU A 28 -16.89 -6.41 26.53
C LEU A 28 -18.09 -6.87 27.36
N SER A 29 -18.96 -7.72 26.82
CA SER A 29 -20.09 -8.31 27.56
C SER A 29 -19.62 -9.23 28.69
N ARG A 30 -18.60 -10.07 28.48
CA ARG A 30 -17.96 -10.86 29.56
C ARG A 30 -17.37 -9.96 30.66
N ARG A 31 -16.70 -8.87 30.30
CA ARG A 31 -16.16 -7.90 31.27
C ARG A 31 -17.29 -7.18 32.02
N GLY A 32 -18.39 -6.88 31.35
CA GLY A 32 -19.63 -6.37 31.96
C GLY A 32 -20.23 -7.35 32.97
N LEU A 33 -20.34 -8.63 32.61
CA LEU A 33 -20.83 -9.69 33.49
C LEU A 33 -19.91 -9.90 34.71
N MET A 34 -18.59 -9.89 34.53
CA MET A 34 -17.64 -10.03 35.65
C MET A 34 -17.66 -8.80 36.58
N ARG A 35 -17.87 -7.59 36.05
CA ARG A 35 -18.07 -6.38 36.86
C ARG A 35 -19.44 -6.37 37.56
N GLY A 36 -20.47 -6.91 36.92
CA GLY A 36 -21.83 -7.02 37.47
C GLY A 36 -22.02 -8.18 38.46
N GLY A 37 -21.25 -9.26 38.30
CA GLY A 37 -21.35 -10.48 39.12
C GLY A 37 -20.57 -10.43 40.44
N VAL A 38 -19.58 -9.53 40.56
CA VAL A 38 -18.92 -9.23 41.84
C VAL A 38 -19.73 -8.20 42.67
N GLY A 39 -20.70 -7.52 42.06
CA GLY A 39 -21.52 -6.49 42.71
C GLY A 39 -22.80 -6.97 43.38
N THR A 40 -23.17 -8.25 43.29
CA THR A 40 -24.47 -8.77 43.78
C THR A 40 -24.38 -9.88 44.83
N VAL A 41 -23.19 -10.24 45.31
CA VAL A 41 -23.03 -11.12 46.47
C VAL A 41 -22.31 -10.39 47.60
N GLY A 42 -23.09 -9.82 48.52
CA GLY A 42 -22.62 -9.41 49.85
C GLY A 42 -22.48 -7.91 50.14
N VAL A 43 -23.50 -7.09 49.89
CA VAL A 43 -23.63 -5.77 50.55
C VAL A 43 -24.65 -5.85 51.68
N SER A 44 -24.38 -6.72 52.65
CA SER A 44 -25.09 -6.73 53.91
C SER A 44 -24.15 -7.23 54.99
N LEU A 45 -23.32 -6.32 55.50
CA LEU A 45 -22.92 -6.16 56.91
C LEU A 45 -21.62 -5.33 56.97
N LEU A 46 -21.68 -4.23 57.74
CA LEU A 46 -20.62 -3.29 58.10
C LEU A 46 -20.25 -2.30 56.97
N GLY A 47 -20.70 -1.05 56.95
CA GLY A 47 -20.97 -0.14 58.06
C GLY A 47 -19.79 0.80 58.27
N GLY A 48 -19.67 1.81 57.40
CA GLY A 48 -18.85 3.00 57.60
C GLY A 48 -17.41 2.90 57.11
N MET A 49 -17.06 3.72 56.10
CA MET A 49 -15.92 4.66 56.09
C MET A 49 -15.76 5.24 54.66
N GLY A 50 -15.93 6.56 54.57
CA GLY A 50 -15.18 7.48 53.69
C GLY A 50 -15.05 7.20 52.20
N LEU A 51 -15.82 7.93 51.40
CA LEU A 51 -15.45 8.30 50.03
C LEU A 51 -14.23 9.24 50.09
N ALA A 52 -13.03 8.72 49.82
CA ALA A 52 -11.84 9.51 49.54
C ALA A 52 -11.13 8.92 48.31
N ALA A 53 -11.13 9.70 47.24
CA ALA A 53 -10.28 9.49 46.09
C ALA A 53 -8.81 9.74 46.46
N CYS A 54 -7.92 8.99 45.80
CA CYS A 54 -6.46 9.11 45.76
C CYS A 54 -5.65 8.54 46.95
N GLY A 55 -4.92 7.44 46.68
CA GLY A 55 -3.57 7.21 47.20
C GLY A 55 -3.37 6.11 48.26
N GLY A 56 -2.58 5.08 47.92
CA GLY A 56 -1.62 4.45 48.86
C GLY A 56 -1.87 3.00 49.31
N GLY A 57 -0.81 2.18 49.22
CA GLY A 57 -0.58 0.94 49.97
C GLY A 57 -0.35 -0.29 49.08
N ASP A 58 0.65 -1.16 49.28
CA ASP A 58 1.74 -1.25 50.25
C ASP A 58 2.64 -2.40 49.72
N ASP A 59 3.80 -2.08 49.15
CA ASP A 59 4.86 -3.05 48.82
C ASP A 59 6.10 -2.62 49.59
N ASP A 60 6.79 -3.61 50.17
CA ASP A 60 7.89 -3.46 51.13
C ASP A 60 8.93 -2.38 50.78
N VAL A 61 9.42 -1.70 51.82
CA VAL A 61 10.46 -0.68 51.75
C VAL A 61 11.81 -1.30 51.31
N VAL A 62 12.04 -1.38 50.00
CA VAL A 62 13.37 -1.69 49.46
C VAL A 62 14.19 -0.41 49.49
N ALA A 63 15.31 -0.44 50.23
CA ALA A 63 16.23 0.68 50.34
C ALA A 63 16.60 1.26 48.97
N ALA A 64 16.48 2.58 48.84
CA ALA A 64 16.80 3.33 47.64
C ALA A 64 18.28 3.16 47.25
N GLY A 65 18.53 2.29 46.29
CA GLY A 65 19.73 2.37 45.45
C GLY A 65 19.64 3.64 44.62
N SER A 66 20.60 4.53 44.79
CA SER A 66 20.78 5.75 43.99
C SER A 66 20.92 5.42 42.51
N GLY A 67 19.86 5.68 41.75
CA GLY A 67 19.88 5.48 40.30
C GLY A 67 18.51 5.49 39.63
N ALA A 68 17.60 6.40 40.03
CA ALA A 68 16.39 6.65 39.24
C ALA A 68 16.81 7.22 37.88
N LYS A 69 16.82 6.37 36.85
CA LYS A 69 16.86 6.84 35.46
C LYS A 69 15.63 7.73 35.29
N ALA A 70 15.84 8.99 34.92
CA ALA A 70 14.73 9.85 34.54
C ALA A 70 13.91 9.12 33.46
N ASP A 71 12.62 8.87 33.74
CA ASP A 71 11.71 8.35 32.74
C ASP A 71 11.77 9.29 31.53
N ALA A 72 12.32 8.81 30.43
CA ALA A 72 12.37 9.59 29.20
C ALA A 72 10.92 9.89 28.81
N LYS A 73 10.50 11.16 28.91
CA LYS A 73 9.23 11.60 28.31
C LYS A 73 9.34 11.35 26.82
N LEU A 74 8.66 10.30 26.33
CA LEU A 74 8.56 10.01 24.90
C LEU A 74 7.84 11.14 24.14
N LEU A 75 7.00 11.93 24.84
CA LEU A 75 6.23 13.05 24.29
C LEU A 75 6.76 14.38 24.85
N GLY A 76 7.46 15.14 24.00
CA GLY A 76 8.11 16.42 24.35
C GLY A 76 7.38 17.68 23.87
N PHE A 77 6.15 17.57 23.36
CA PHE A 77 5.38 18.68 22.80
C PHE A 77 3.98 18.78 23.41
N THR A 78 3.38 19.96 23.35
CA THR A 78 1.97 20.16 23.73
C THR A 78 1.05 19.71 22.59
N ALA A 79 0.03 18.93 22.92
CA ALA A 79 -0.97 18.48 21.96
C ALA A 79 -1.64 19.65 21.22
N VAL A 80 -1.83 19.50 19.92
CA VAL A 80 -2.46 20.50 19.04
C VAL A 80 -3.98 20.32 19.06
N SER A 81 -4.74 21.42 19.04
CA SER A 81 -6.20 21.37 18.95
C SER A 81 -6.68 20.96 17.56
N LYS A 82 -7.86 20.32 17.49
CA LYS A 82 -8.52 20.01 16.21
C LYS A 82 -8.85 21.30 15.46
N SER A 83 -8.77 21.27 14.14
CA SER A 83 -9.06 22.40 13.25
C SER A 83 -9.73 21.91 11.96
N LEU A 84 -10.51 22.78 11.33
CA LEU A 84 -11.07 22.60 9.98
C LEU A 84 -10.42 23.56 8.96
N ALA A 85 -9.42 24.33 9.38
CA ALA A 85 -8.70 25.23 8.49
C ALA A 85 -7.84 24.42 7.50
N ASP A 86 -7.79 24.89 6.25
CA ASP A 86 -6.94 24.32 5.20
C ASP A 86 -5.47 24.73 5.40
N THR A 87 -4.87 24.25 6.49
CA THR A 87 -3.48 24.49 6.86
C THR A 87 -2.98 23.36 7.74
N VAL A 88 -1.68 23.06 7.64
CA VAL A 88 -1.00 22.13 8.55
C VAL A 88 -0.73 22.84 9.88
N VAL A 89 -1.45 22.46 10.95
CA VAL A 89 -1.24 23.00 12.32
C VAL A 89 -0.33 22.06 13.11
N ILE A 90 0.80 22.58 13.59
CA ILE A 90 1.85 21.81 14.29
C ILE A 90 2.13 22.38 15.69
N PRO A 91 2.77 21.60 16.60
CA PRO A 91 3.11 22.09 17.94
C PRO A 91 4.03 23.32 17.88
N ALA A 92 3.93 24.18 18.90
CA ALA A 92 4.81 25.34 19.04
C ALA A 92 6.30 24.92 19.05
N GLY A 93 7.14 25.67 18.33
CA GLY A 93 8.58 25.37 18.18
C GLY A 93 8.93 24.44 17.02
N TYR A 94 7.94 23.94 16.27
CA TYR A 94 8.14 23.14 15.06
C TYR A 94 7.85 23.95 13.79
N THR A 95 8.40 23.48 12.66
CA THR A 95 8.15 24.01 11.31
C THR A 95 7.80 22.87 10.36
N ALA A 96 6.93 23.13 9.39
CA ALA A 96 6.64 22.21 8.29
C ALA A 96 6.99 22.87 6.95
N SER A 97 7.49 22.08 6.01
CA SER A 97 7.81 22.52 4.65
C SER A 97 7.50 21.40 3.66
N VAL A 98 7.00 21.75 2.48
CA VAL A 98 6.82 20.80 1.38
C VAL A 98 8.20 20.43 0.84
N ILE A 99 8.45 19.12 0.69
CA ILE A 99 9.71 18.58 0.15
C ILE A 99 9.50 18.03 -1.25
N TYR A 100 8.34 17.38 -1.48
CA TYR A 100 8.01 16.69 -2.71
C TYR A 100 6.48 16.65 -2.86
N ALA A 101 5.97 17.11 -4.00
CA ALA A 101 4.56 17.23 -4.31
C ALA A 101 4.25 16.67 -5.72
N LEU A 102 2.97 16.39 -5.98
CA LEU A 102 2.48 16.01 -7.32
C LEU A 102 3.10 16.90 -8.40
N GLY A 103 3.53 16.28 -9.50
CA GLY A 103 4.05 16.99 -10.67
C GLY A 103 5.50 17.47 -10.54
N ASP A 104 6.12 17.42 -9.36
CA ASP A 104 7.51 17.83 -9.17
C ASP A 104 8.44 17.07 -10.14
N PRO A 105 9.35 17.78 -10.85
CA PRO A 105 10.30 17.15 -11.76
C PRO A 105 11.20 16.11 -11.09
N LEU A 106 11.26 14.91 -11.68
CA LEU A 106 12.23 13.88 -11.26
C LEU A 106 13.50 13.87 -12.11
N LYS A 107 13.52 14.60 -13.22
CA LYS A 107 14.67 14.64 -14.14
C LYS A 107 14.99 16.06 -14.59
N THR A 108 16.27 16.31 -14.85
CA THR A 108 16.72 17.51 -15.57
C THR A 108 16.01 17.64 -16.91
N GLY A 109 15.55 18.85 -17.25
CA GLY A 109 14.86 19.14 -18.51
C GLY A 109 13.33 18.98 -18.44
N VAL A 110 12.79 18.40 -17.37
CA VAL A 110 11.35 18.42 -17.10
C VAL A 110 10.98 19.78 -16.49
N ALA A 111 10.05 20.49 -17.14
CA ALA A 111 9.62 21.83 -16.69
C ALA A 111 8.98 21.79 -15.30
N ALA A 112 9.09 22.88 -14.53
CA ALA A 112 8.41 23.00 -13.24
C ALA A 112 6.90 22.74 -13.38
N TYR A 113 6.30 22.12 -12.36
CA TYR A 113 4.87 21.82 -12.34
C TYR A 113 4.06 23.11 -12.33
N LYS A 114 3.13 23.25 -13.28
CA LYS A 114 2.28 24.45 -13.36
C LYS A 114 1.02 24.34 -12.52
N ASN A 115 0.53 23.11 -12.32
CA ASN A 115 -0.72 22.84 -11.62
C ASN A 115 -1.93 23.56 -12.26
N ASP A 116 -1.93 23.67 -13.59
CA ASP A 116 -3.00 24.27 -14.39
C ASP A 116 -3.73 23.25 -15.27
N GLY A 117 -3.44 21.97 -15.06
CA GLY A 117 -3.98 20.84 -15.82
C GLY A 117 -3.33 20.62 -17.20
N THR A 118 -2.37 21.45 -17.62
CA THR A 118 -1.66 21.31 -18.91
C THR A 118 -0.37 20.53 -18.83
N ASP A 119 0.10 20.21 -17.62
CA ASP A 119 1.32 19.42 -17.40
C ASP A 119 1.21 18.02 -18.03
N THR A 120 2.31 17.55 -18.60
CA THR A 120 2.46 16.23 -19.22
C THR A 120 3.74 15.58 -18.71
N ASP A 121 4.10 14.41 -19.27
CA ASP A 121 5.34 13.69 -18.92
C ASP A 121 5.40 13.21 -17.46
N TYR A 122 4.27 12.67 -16.96
CA TYR A 122 4.20 12.17 -15.58
C TYR A 122 5.09 10.95 -15.32
N GLU A 123 5.56 10.25 -16.35
CA GLU A 123 6.61 9.23 -16.23
C GLU A 123 7.94 9.81 -15.69
N ASN A 124 8.12 11.14 -15.74
CA ASN A 124 9.31 11.84 -15.24
C ASN A 124 8.98 12.92 -14.19
N ARG A 125 7.80 12.82 -13.56
CA ARG A 125 7.36 13.68 -12.45
C ARG A 125 6.88 12.85 -11.27
N ALA A 126 6.70 13.49 -10.12
CA ALA A 126 5.89 12.93 -9.05
C ALA A 126 4.48 12.60 -9.55
N GLY A 127 3.95 11.45 -9.11
CA GLY A 127 2.56 11.07 -9.31
C GLY A 127 1.61 11.75 -8.32
N ASP A 128 0.38 11.27 -8.28
CA ASP A 128 -0.71 11.85 -7.49
C ASP A 128 -0.98 11.02 -6.22
N HIS A 129 -1.65 11.64 -5.24
CA HIS A 129 -2.02 11.03 -3.96
C HIS A 129 -0.86 10.24 -3.35
N HIS A 130 0.21 10.96 -3.00
CA HIS A 130 1.32 10.40 -2.24
C HIS A 130 0.81 9.66 -1.01
N ASP A 131 1.23 8.41 -0.85
CA ASP A 131 0.86 7.58 0.28
C ASP A 131 2.11 7.03 0.98
N GLY A 132 2.14 5.75 1.33
CA GLY A 132 3.22 5.14 2.09
C GLY A 132 4.58 5.41 1.46
N MET A 133 5.56 5.63 2.32
CA MET A 133 6.91 6.02 1.91
C MET A 133 7.98 5.47 2.84
N GLU A 134 9.17 5.23 2.30
CA GLU A 134 10.31 4.70 3.05
C GLU A 134 11.61 5.46 2.74
N TRP A 135 12.43 5.64 3.78
CA TRP A 135 13.73 6.31 3.69
C TRP A 135 14.87 5.33 3.40
N PHE A 136 15.70 5.67 2.43
CA PHE A 136 16.89 4.92 2.02
C PHE A 136 18.13 5.83 2.05
N GLY A 137 18.85 5.84 3.18
CA GLY A 137 19.99 6.74 3.39
C GLY A 137 21.09 6.58 2.34
N LEU A 138 21.66 7.70 1.87
CA LEU A 138 22.63 7.75 0.79
C LEU A 138 23.90 8.47 1.25
N GLY A 139 25.03 7.77 1.23
CA GLY A 139 26.35 8.34 1.53
C GLY A 139 26.82 9.33 0.48
N THR A 140 27.87 10.10 0.79
CA THR A 140 28.48 11.05 -0.17
C THR A 140 29.15 10.36 -1.35
N ASP A 141 29.45 9.06 -1.22
CA ASP A 141 29.98 8.19 -2.27
C ASP A 141 28.89 7.55 -3.14
N ASN A 142 27.65 8.00 -3.01
CA ASN A 142 26.46 7.46 -3.69
C ASN A 142 26.16 6.00 -3.36
N LYS A 143 26.60 5.51 -2.20
CA LYS A 143 26.27 4.17 -1.72
C LYS A 143 25.22 4.19 -0.61
N PRO A 144 24.48 3.08 -0.43
CA PRO A 144 23.57 2.90 0.69
C PRO A 144 24.27 3.17 2.03
N SER A 145 23.61 3.91 2.92
CA SER A 145 24.12 4.24 4.24
C SER A 145 23.01 4.12 5.28
N ALA A 146 23.23 3.26 6.27
CA ALA A 146 22.30 3.06 7.39
C ALA A 146 22.29 4.24 8.38
N THR A 147 23.28 5.15 8.30
CA THR A 147 23.46 6.27 9.23
C THR A 147 23.27 7.63 8.58
N ALA A 148 23.07 7.70 7.26
CA ALA A 148 22.79 8.95 6.57
C ALA A 148 21.40 9.47 6.95
N THR A 149 21.38 10.66 7.55
CA THR A 149 20.16 11.34 8.04
C THR A 149 19.85 12.64 7.30
N THR A 150 20.74 13.12 6.45
CA THR A 150 20.62 14.41 5.72
C THR A 150 20.63 14.25 4.21
N ARG A 151 20.77 13.03 3.70
CA ARG A 151 20.71 12.70 2.27
C ARG A 151 20.25 11.26 2.11
N GLY A 152 19.33 11.02 1.20
CA GLY A 152 18.76 9.71 0.96
C GLY A 152 17.81 9.70 -0.22
N LEU A 153 17.32 8.52 -0.53
CA LEU A 153 16.24 8.31 -1.47
C LEU A 153 14.95 8.14 -0.68
N LEU A 154 13.89 8.81 -1.13
CA LEU A 154 12.54 8.58 -0.67
C LEU A 154 11.83 7.75 -1.74
N ALA A 155 11.47 6.51 -1.40
CA ALA A 155 10.56 5.72 -2.23
C ALA A 155 9.14 6.02 -1.75
N VAL A 156 8.29 6.48 -2.66
CA VAL A 156 6.95 7.02 -2.36
C VAL A 156 5.93 6.35 -3.27
N ASN A 157 4.86 5.85 -2.67
CA ASN A 157 3.69 5.38 -3.39
C ASN A 157 2.83 6.54 -3.91
N HIS A 158 2.18 6.31 -5.05
CA HIS A 158 1.20 7.19 -5.68
C HIS A 158 -0.06 6.37 -5.89
N GLU A 159 -0.95 6.45 -4.91
CA GLU A 159 -2.01 5.47 -4.70
C GLU A 159 -3.16 5.66 -5.70
N ALA A 160 -3.64 6.88 -5.81
CA ALA A 160 -4.88 7.19 -6.48
C ALA A 160 -4.84 8.58 -7.10
N THR A 161 -6.02 9.08 -7.40
CA THR A 161 -6.25 10.41 -7.95
C THR A 161 -7.63 10.86 -7.55
N THR A 162 -7.85 12.17 -7.52
CA THR A 162 -9.18 12.68 -7.23
C THR A 162 -10.09 12.46 -8.43
N ASP A 163 -11.06 11.58 -8.25
CA ASP A 163 -12.06 11.22 -9.24
C ASP A 163 -13.32 12.06 -9.03
N GLU A 164 -13.77 12.82 -10.04
CA GLU A 164 -15.08 13.50 -9.98
C GLU A 164 -16.15 12.86 -10.88
N THR A 165 -15.93 11.59 -11.28
CA THR A 165 -16.87 10.47 -11.57
C THR A 165 -16.32 9.48 -12.61
N ARG A 166 -15.21 9.81 -13.27
CA ARG A 166 -14.39 8.87 -14.02
C ARG A 166 -12.98 9.43 -14.29
N SER A 167 -12.86 10.73 -14.52
CA SER A 167 -11.60 11.41 -14.82
C SER A 167 -10.82 11.77 -13.56
N SER A 168 -9.49 11.81 -13.67
CA SER A 168 -8.62 12.46 -12.69
C SER A 168 -8.83 13.97 -12.75
N PHE A 169 -9.82 14.48 -12.03
CA PHE A 169 -10.39 15.81 -12.27
C PHE A 169 -9.34 16.93 -12.23
N PHE A 170 -8.57 17.02 -11.15
CA PHE A 170 -7.57 18.08 -10.96
C PHE A 170 -6.32 17.93 -11.84
N LEU A 171 -6.19 16.84 -12.58
CA LEU A 171 -5.08 16.64 -13.52
C LEU A 171 -5.34 17.32 -14.86
N HIS A 172 -6.60 17.59 -15.22
CA HIS A 172 -6.96 18.13 -16.53
C HIS A 172 -7.49 19.56 -16.39
N ALA A 173 -7.14 20.43 -17.33
CA ALA A 173 -7.45 21.86 -17.26
C ALA A 173 -8.96 22.16 -17.22
N ASP A 174 -9.78 21.25 -17.75
CA ASP A 174 -11.24 21.32 -17.85
C ASP A 174 -11.96 20.23 -17.02
N GLY A 175 -11.24 19.53 -16.15
CA GLY A 175 -11.78 18.41 -15.37
C GLY A 175 -11.76 17.05 -16.09
N GLY A 176 -11.42 17.01 -17.38
CA GLY A 176 -11.32 15.78 -18.17
C GLY A 176 -12.66 15.17 -18.57
N THR A 177 -12.62 14.21 -19.50
CA THR A 177 -13.81 13.58 -20.08
C THR A 177 -14.41 12.54 -19.12
N THR A 178 -15.69 12.66 -18.75
CA THR A 178 -16.35 11.69 -17.85
C THR A 178 -17.16 10.60 -18.59
N THR A 179 -17.42 10.79 -19.89
CA THR A 179 -18.15 9.84 -20.74
C THR A 179 -17.24 8.78 -21.37
N LEU A 180 -17.82 7.65 -21.78
CA LEU A 180 -17.13 6.64 -22.58
C LEU A 180 -17.42 6.86 -24.09
N PRO A 181 -16.45 6.60 -24.98
CA PRO A 181 -15.06 6.23 -24.68
C PRO A 181 -14.24 7.40 -24.13
N ARG A 182 -13.21 7.10 -23.33
CA ARG A 182 -12.24 8.07 -22.82
C ARG A 182 -11.21 8.43 -23.91
N PRO A 183 -10.76 9.68 -24.01
CA PRO A 183 -9.65 10.04 -24.89
C PRO A 183 -8.34 9.36 -24.49
N ALA A 184 -7.62 8.80 -25.46
CA ALA A 184 -6.32 8.14 -25.28
C ALA A 184 -5.32 8.98 -24.46
N ALA A 185 -5.22 10.28 -24.77
CA ALA A 185 -4.28 11.19 -24.13
C ALA A 185 -4.60 11.43 -22.63
N GLU A 186 -5.88 11.44 -22.26
CA GLU A 186 -6.27 11.52 -20.85
C GLU A 186 -5.88 10.23 -20.14
N VAL A 187 -6.20 9.06 -20.70
CA VAL A 187 -5.86 7.75 -20.12
C VAL A 187 -4.35 7.59 -19.96
N ASP A 188 -3.54 8.03 -20.93
CA ASP A 188 -2.08 8.00 -20.86
C ASP A 188 -1.54 8.83 -19.70
N LYS A 189 -2.13 10.01 -19.45
CA LYS A 189 -1.76 10.88 -18.34
C LYS A 189 -2.19 10.29 -16.99
N GLU A 190 -3.41 9.78 -16.90
CA GLU A 190 -4.00 9.20 -15.68
C GLU A 190 -3.30 7.90 -15.25
N THR A 191 -2.90 7.06 -16.20
CA THR A 191 -2.15 5.82 -15.91
C THR A 191 -0.73 6.10 -15.42
N ALA A 192 -0.10 7.19 -15.89
CA ALA A 192 1.26 7.59 -15.54
C ALA A 192 1.39 8.27 -14.16
N ILE A 193 0.30 8.78 -13.57
CA ILE A 193 0.35 9.38 -12.22
C ILE A 193 0.30 8.34 -11.09
N HIS A 194 -0.06 7.10 -11.39
CA HIS A 194 -0.09 6.02 -10.40
C HIS A 194 1.27 5.34 -10.24
N GLY A 195 1.42 4.57 -9.17
CA GLY A 195 2.55 3.68 -8.98
C GLY A 195 3.51 4.20 -7.92
N ILE A 196 4.79 4.36 -8.29
CA ILE A 196 5.87 4.63 -7.33
C ILE A 196 6.83 5.65 -7.95
N SER A 197 7.40 6.51 -7.11
CA SER A 197 8.60 7.27 -7.43
C SER A 197 9.70 6.96 -6.43
N VAL A 198 10.93 6.88 -6.91
CA VAL A 198 12.12 7.04 -6.07
C VAL A 198 12.75 8.37 -6.40
N VAL A 199 12.94 9.21 -5.38
CA VAL A 199 13.50 10.55 -5.52
C VAL A 199 14.62 10.77 -4.50
N GLU A 200 15.77 11.26 -4.96
CA GLU A 200 16.81 11.72 -4.06
C GLU A 200 16.39 13.04 -3.38
N VAL A 201 16.54 13.09 -2.07
CA VAL A 201 16.32 14.28 -1.25
C VAL A 201 17.54 14.57 -0.38
N LYS A 202 17.81 15.85 -0.17
CA LYS A 202 18.99 16.30 0.59
C LYS A 202 18.68 17.54 1.42
N ALA A 203 19.19 17.55 2.64
CA ALA A 203 19.23 18.73 3.49
C ALA A 203 20.51 19.54 3.22
N THR A 204 20.34 20.82 2.91
CA THR A 204 21.44 21.80 2.82
C THR A 204 21.13 22.95 3.75
N ASN A 205 21.99 23.19 4.75
CA ASN A 205 21.79 24.21 5.78
C ASN A 205 20.40 24.12 6.45
N GLY A 206 19.94 22.90 6.75
CA GLY A 206 18.65 22.63 7.37
C GLY A 206 17.43 22.71 6.44
N LYS A 207 17.60 23.05 5.16
CA LYS A 207 16.53 23.06 4.16
C LYS A 207 16.55 21.79 3.32
N TRP A 208 15.43 21.09 3.27
CA TRP A 208 15.25 19.88 2.46
C TRP A 208 14.74 20.24 1.07
N ALA A 209 15.27 19.55 0.06
CA ALA A 209 14.80 19.64 -1.32
C ALA A 209 15.06 18.30 -2.05
N THR A 210 14.31 18.07 -3.14
CA THR A 210 14.62 17.02 -4.12
C THR A 210 15.87 17.38 -4.92
N VAL A 211 16.47 16.36 -5.55
CA VAL A 211 17.65 16.49 -6.42
C VAL A 211 17.27 15.98 -7.82
N PRO A 212 16.71 16.82 -8.71
CA PRO A 212 16.16 16.39 -10.00
C PRO A 212 17.17 15.80 -10.98
N ASP A 213 18.46 16.12 -10.85
CA ASP A 213 19.53 15.57 -11.67
C ASP A 213 20.11 14.24 -11.13
N SER A 214 19.51 13.70 -10.06
CA SER A 214 19.97 12.44 -9.47
C SER A 214 19.77 11.26 -10.42
N ALA A 215 20.85 10.49 -10.60
CA ALA A 215 20.82 9.24 -11.36
C ALA A 215 19.90 8.17 -10.72
N PHE A 216 19.57 8.32 -9.43
CA PHE A 216 18.70 7.42 -8.69
C PHE A 216 17.21 7.68 -8.95
N ASN A 217 16.84 8.82 -9.53
CA ASN A 217 15.42 9.14 -9.73
C ASN A 217 14.79 8.24 -10.79
N PHE A 218 13.61 7.70 -10.50
CA PHE A 218 12.77 6.96 -11.45
C PHE A 218 11.31 6.87 -11.01
N ARG A 219 10.45 6.55 -11.98
CA ARG A 219 9.07 6.10 -11.77
C ARG A 219 8.92 4.63 -12.11
N LEU A 220 8.02 3.96 -11.40
CA LEU A 220 7.35 2.75 -11.86
C LEU A 220 5.86 3.07 -11.89
N THR A 221 5.24 2.97 -13.05
CA THR A 221 3.82 3.33 -13.26
C THR A 221 2.99 2.09 -13.54
N SER A 222 1.69 2.28 -13.74
CA SER A 222 0.79 1.21 -14.14
C SER A 222 1.10 0.62 -15.53
N LEU A 223 2.00 1.25 -16.30
CA LEU A 223 2.42 0.81 -17.64
C LEU A 223 3.86 0.30 -17.70
N SER A 224 4.64 0.34 -16.61
CA SER A 224 6.03 -0.13 -16.61
C SER A 224 6.15 -1.62 -16.98
N ASP A 225 7.11 -1.97 -17.84
CA ASP A 225 7.28 -3.31 -18.40
C ASP A 225 8.25 -4.22 -17.61
N ASN A 226 9.11 -3.61 -16.78
CA ASN A 226 10.17 -4.27 -16.04
C ASN A 226 9.72 -4.84 -14.67
N ILE A 227 8.62 -5.60 -14.67
CA ILE A 227 8.04 -6.18 -13.44
C ILE A 227 7.85 -7.70 -13.61
N GLN A 228 8.50 -8.47 -12.74
CA GLN A 228 8.45 -9.92 -12.77
C GLN A 228 7.51 -10.46 -11.70
N ILE A 229 6.76 -11.51 -12.05
CA ILE A 229 6.03 -12.33 -11.09
C ILE A 229 7.05 -13.26 -10.44
N HIS A 230 7.12 -13.28 -9.11
CA HIS A 230 8.05 -14.15 -8.39
C HIS A 230 7.38 -14.85 -7.21
N GLY A 231 7.54 -16.18 -7.18
CA GLY A 231 6.94 -17.04 -6.16
C GLY A 231 6.08 -18.14 -6.79
N PRO A 232 5.27 -18.83 -5.97
CA PRO A 232 4.50 -20.00 -6.40
C PRO A 232 3.54 -19.80 -7.57
N ALA A 233 3.09 -18.57 -7.83
CA ALA A 233 2.16 -18.30 -8.93
C ALA A 233 2.85 -17.97 -10.26
N ARG A 234 4.18 -17.78 -10.26
CA ARG A 234 4.95 -17.52 -11.48
C ARG A 234 4.82 -18.70 -12.45
N GLY A 235 4.43 -18.42 -13.69
CA GLY A 235 4.24 -19.45 -14.72
C GLY A 235 2.90 -20.20 -14.64
N ASN A 236 2.03 -19.86 -13.69
CA ASN A 236 0.72 -20.47 -13.61
C ASN A 236 -0.16 -20.00 -14.78
N ALA A 237 -1.02 -20.89 -15.30
CA ALA A 237 -1.94 -20.56 -16.39
C ALA A 237 -2.89 -19.38 -16.08
N LEU A 238 -3.18 -19.12 -14.80
CA LEU A 238 -3.97 -17.97 -14.35
C LEU A 238 -3.19 -16.64 -14.37
N MET A 239 -1.89 -16.67 -14.62
CA MET A 239 -1.05 -15.48 -14.85
C MET A 239 -0.81 -15.21 -16.34
N VAL A 240 -1.27 -16.09 -17.22
CA VAL A 240 -1.10 -15.93 -18.67
C VAL A 240 -2.08 -14.89 -19.18
N THR A 241 -1.53 -13.90 -19.88
CA THR A 241 -2.27 -12.84 -20.59
C THR A 241 -1.62 -12.61 -21.95
N LYS A 242 -2.26 -11.84 -22.82
CA LYS A 242 -1.66 -11.39 -24.08
C LYS A 242 -0.29 -10.71 -23.93
N TYR A 243 -0.01 -10.10 -22.77
CA TYR A 243 1.30 -9.47 -22.50
C TYR A 243 2.37 -10.46 -22.00
N SER A 244 1.97 -11.49 -21.26
CA SER A 244 2.86 -12.54 -20.72
C SER A 244 2.32 -13.91 -21.06
N ASN A 245 2.68 -14.41 -22.24
CA ASN A 245 2.20 -15.71 -22.72
C ASN A 245 2.68 -16.90 -21.87
N ASP A 246 3.73 -16.70 -21.07
CA ASP A 246 4.28 -17.67 -20.13
C ASP A 246 3.91 -17.39 -18.66
N GLY A 247 3.14 -16.34 -18.37
CA GLY A 247 2.72 -15.96 -17.02
C GLY A 247 3.86 -15.63 -16.04
N THR A 248 5.01 -15.13 -16.54
CA THR A 248 6.18 -14.85 -15.70
C THR A 248 6.43 -13.36 -15.42
N LYS A 249 5.76 -12.46 -16.13
CA LYS A 249 5.86 -11.01 -15.96
C LYS A 249 4.48 -10.37 -16.00
N THR A 250 4.40 -9.11 -15.59
CA THR A 250 3.20 -8.29 -15.72
C THR A 250 3.59 -6.86 -16.07
N ARG A 251 2.60 -6.02 -16.38
CA ARG A 251 2.79 -4.62 -16.68
C ARG A 251 2.32 -3.78 -15.49
N GLY A 252 3.26 -3.05 -14.90
CA GLY A 252 3.01 -2.04 -13.90
C GLY A 252 2.56 -2.54 -12.53
N THR A 253 2.38 -1.55 -11.67
CA THR A 253 1.84 -1.63 -10.33
C THR A 253 0.78 -0.56 -10.19
N LEU A 254 -0.23 -0.80 -9.34
CA LEU A 254 -1.40 0.05 -9.29
C LEU A 254 -1.96 0.11 -7.87
N ASN A 255 -2.48 1.28 -7.52
CA ASN A 255 -3.12 1.52 -6.24
C ASN A 255 -2.23 1.10 -5.06
N ASN A 256 -1.04 1.69 -5.09
CA ASN A 256 0.03 1.47 -4.15
C ASN A 256 -0.28 2.25 -2.87
N CYS A 257 -0.63 1.56 -1.78
CA CYS A 257 -1.14 2.16 -0.55
C CYS A 257 -0.02 2.39 0.48
N GLY A 258 0.08 1.55 1.50
CA GLY A 258 1.17 1.55 2.47
C GLY A 258 2.41 0.77 2.01
N THR A 259 3.39 0.73 2.90
CA THR A 259 4.75 0.28 2.57
C THR A 259 5.36 -0.67 3.59
N GLY A 260 6.54 -1.17 3.23
CA GLY A 260 7.45 -1.80 4.18
C GLY A 260 8.88 -1.72 3.69
N LYS A 261 9.80 -2.05 4.58
CA LYS A 261 11.22 -2.14 4.26
C LYS A 261 11.75 -3.51 4.62
N THR A 262 12.41 -4.15 3.67
CA THR A 262 12.99 -5.48 3.91
C THR A 262 14.25 -5.37 4.78
N PRO A 263 14.60 -6.43 5.52
CA PRO A 263 15.86 -6.50 6.28
C PRO A 263 17.12 -6.36 5.42
N TRP A 264 17.02 -6.61 4.11
CA TRP A 264 18.11 -6.48 3.13
C TRP A 264 18.09 -5.13 2.37
N GLY A 265 17.17 -4.22 2.74
CA GLY A 265 17.20 -2.82 2.30
C GLY A 265 16.51 -2.54 0.96
N THR A 266 15.46 -3.29 0.62
CA THR A 266 14.54 -2.98 -0.50
C THR A 266 13.23 -2.38 -0.01
N PHE A 267 12.56 -1.68 -0.92
CA PHE A 267 11.24 -1.10 -0.73
C PHE A 267 10.16 -2.13 -1.03
N LEU A 268 9.16 -2.22 -0.14
CA LEU A 268 7.92 -2.95 -0.37
C LEU A 268 6.76 -1.96 -0.46
N THR A 269 5.85 -2.23 -1.38
CA THR A 269 4.60 -1.49 -1.53
C THR A 269 3.44 -2.47 -1.70
N GLY A 270 2.28 -2.15 -1.13
CA GLY A 270 1.06 -2.95 -1.24
C GLY A 270 0.16 -2.45 -2.35
N GLU A 271 -0.25 -3.34 -3.26
CA GLU A 271 -1.38 -3.08 -4.15
C GLU A 271 -2.69 -3.37 -3.39
N GLU A 272 -3.54 -2.36 -3.19
CA GLU A 272 -4.68 -2.41 -2.27
C GLU A 272 -6.03 -2.46 -3.00
N ASN A 273 -6.62 -1.32 -3.37
CA ASN A 273 -7.89 -1.21 -4.11
C ASN A 273 -7.74 -1.38 -5.64
N TRP A 274 -6.82 -2.24 -6.09
CA TRP A 274 -6.49 -2.48 -7.51
C TRP A 274 -7.65 -3.06 -8.32
N ALA A 275 -8.57 -3.81 -7.70
CA ALA A 275 -9.65 -4.47 -8.41
C ALA A 275 -10.54 -3.45 -9.13
N GLY A 276 -10.77 -2.30 -8.49
CA GLY A 276 -11.59 -1.17 -8.96
C GLY A 276 -11.32 -0.73 -10.39
N TYR A 277 -10.08 -0.88 -10.85
CA TYR A 277 -9.60 -0.36 -12.13
C TYR A 277 -9.96 -1.24 -13.33
N PHE A 278 -10.49 -2.44 -13.11
CA PHE A 278 -10.82 -3.37 -14.19
C PHE A 278 -12.31 -3.39 -14.52
N PHE A 279 -12.61 -3.37 -15.83
CA PHE A 279 -13.94 -3.52 -16.39
C PHE A 279 -14.29 -5.00 -16.59
N ARG A 280 -15.54 -5.37 -16.32
CA ARG A 280 -16.07 -6.72 -16.53
C ARG A 280 -17.46 -6.69 -17.17
N SER A 281 -17.64 -7.35 -18.31
CA SER A 281 -18.92 -7.39 -19.00
C SER A 281 -20.01 -8.14 -18.22
N ALA A 282 -21.28 -7.77 -18.46
CA ALA A 282 -22.44 -8.36 -17.79
C ALA A 282 -22.69 -9.83 -18.13
N THR A 283 -22.22 -10.30 -19.29
CA THR A 283 -22.38 -11.67 -19.76
C THR A 283 -21.21 -12.59 -19.40
N ASP A 284 -20.18 -12.06 -18.73
CA ASP A 284 -18.93 -12.77 -18.47
C ASP A 284 -19.12 -14.02 -17.59
N ASP A 285 -20.05 -13.98 -16.62
CA ASP A 285 -20.40 -15.17 -15.81
C ASP A 285 -20.81 -16.34 -16.71
N THR A 286 -21.66 -16.10 -17.72
CA THR A 286 -22.10 -17.13 -18.66
C THR A 286 -20.93 -17.69 -19.47
N THR A 287 -20.07 -16.81 -19.99
CA THR A 287 -18.88 -17.21 -20.77
C THR A 287 -17.91 -18.06 -19.95
N ARG A 288 -17.81 -17.81 -18.64
CA ARG A 288 -16.93 -18.53 -17.71
C ARG A 288 -17.53 -19.84 -17.16
N GLY A 289 -18.71 -20.25 -17.62
CA GLY A 289 -19.36 -21.50 -17.20
C GLY A 289 -20.37 -21.34 -16.06
N GLY A 290 -20.82 -20.11 -15.77
CA GLY A 290 -21.86 -19.81 -14.80
C GLY A 290 -21.36 -19.43 -13.41
N ALA A 291 -22.31 -19.13 -12.51
CA ALA A 291 -22.05 -18.51 -11.21
C ALA A 291 -21.16 -19.33 -10.26
N THR A 292 -21.07 -20.65 -10.46
CA THR A 292 -20.31 -21.57 -9.61
C THR A 292 -18.92 -21.90 -10.16
N ALA A 293 -18.56 -21.42 -11.35
CA ALA A 293 -17.22 -21.60 -11.89
C ALA A 293 -16.18 -20.95 -10.97
N ASN A 294 -15.06 -21.63 -10.72
CA ASN A 294 -14.03 -21.15 -9.78
C ASN A 294 -13.53 -19.73 -10.11
N SER A 295 -13.40 -19.39 -11.39
CA SER A 295 -13.01 -18.04 -11.83
C SER A 295 -14.06 -16.99 -11.48
N VAL A 296 -15.35 -17.31 -11.63
CA VAL A 296 -16.46 -16.41 -11.26
C VAL A 296 -16.53 -16.22 -9.76
N VAL A 297 -16.42 -17.29 -8.98
CA VAL A 297 -16.41 -17.23 -7.50
C VAL A 297 -15.23 -16.39 -7.01
N SER A 298 -14.04 -16.60 -7.58
CA SER A 298 -12.85 -15.79 -7.27
C SER A 298 -13.07 -14.32 -7.60
N LEU A 299 -13.54 -13.98 -8.81
CA LEU A 299 -13.78 -12.59 -9.21
C LEU A 299 -14.75 -11.88 -8.28
N LYS A 300 -15.84 -12.54 -7.89
CA LYS A 300 -16.82 -11.99 -6.93
C LYS A 300 -16.22 -11.75 -5.55
N ARG A 301 -15.30 -12.61 -5.09
CA ARG A 301 -14.62 -12.43 -3.81
C ARG A 301 -13.69 -11.20 -3.79
N TYR A 302 -13.15 -10.81 -4.94
CA TYR A 302 -12.37 -9.59 -5.11
C TYR A 302 -13.22 -8.42 -5.66
N GLY A 303 -14.52 -8.39 -5.35
CA GLY A 303 -15.42 -7.27 -5.69
C GLY A 303 -15.77 -7.11 -7.16
N ARG A 304 -15.36 -8.03 -8.04
CA ARG A 304 -15.52 -7.89 -9.49
C ARG A 304 -16.69 -8.68 -10.02
N ASN A 305 -17.90 -8.21 -9.75
CA ASN A 305 -19.16 -8.77 -10.27
C ASN A 305 -19.26 -8.63 -11.80
N ALA A 306 -20.05 -9.50 -12.44
CA ALA A 306 -20.36 -9.33 -13.85
C ALA A 306 -21.12 -8.00 -14.07
N GLY A 307 -20.69 -7.21 -15.06
CA GLY A 307 -21.25 -5.89 -15.34
C GLY A 307 -20.61 -4.74 -14.54
N SER A 308 -19.63 -5.02 -13.67
CA SER A 308 -18.87 -3.97 -12.98
C SER A 308 -18.13 -3.08 -13.98
N ALA A 309 -18.39 -1.78 -13.91
CA ALA A 309 -17.58 -0.76 -14.58
C ALA A 309 -16.18 -0.68 -13.94
N SER A 310 -15.19 -0.26 -14.73
CA SER A 310 -13.91 0.20 -14.17
C SER A 310 -14.06 1.62 -13.60
N ARG A 311 -13.20 1.95 -12.63
CA ARG A 311 -13.13 3.28 -12.00
C ARG A 311 -12.97 4.40 -13.04
N HIS A 312 -12.01 4.25 -13.96
CA HIS A 312 -11.62 5.32 -14.87
C HIS A 312 -11.99 5.11 -16.34
N GLY A 313 -12.57 3.97 -16.72
CA GLY A 313 -12.89 3.68 -18.13
C GLY A 313 -11.66 3.55 -19.04
N TRP A 314 -10.49 3.25 -18.48
CA TRP A 314 -9.22 3.18 -19.22
C TRP A 314 -9.23 2.14 -20.35
N GLU A 315 -10.07 1.11 -20.25
CA GLU A 315 -10.30 0.11 -21.29
C GLU A 315 -10.86 0.69 -22.59
N THR A 316 -11.40 1.89 -22.55
CA THR A 316 -12.03 2.56 -23.69
C THR A 316 -11.11 3.56 -24.40
N GLY A 317 -9.86 3.72 -23.93
CA GLY A 317 -8.88 4.66 -24.48
C GLY A 317 -8.44 4.37 -25.92
N GLY A 318 -8.70 3.16 -26.43
CA GLY A 318 -8.35 2.74 -27.77
C GLY A 318 -8.19 1.21 -27.90
N VAL A 319 -7.59 0.77 -29.01
CA VAL A 319 -7.37 -0.66 -29.29
C VAL A 319 -5.97 -1.16 -28.89
N ASP A 320 -5.06 -0.26 -28.54
CA ASP A 320 -3.71 -0.61 -28.10
C ASP A 320 -3.75 -1.45 -26.81
N ASP A 321 -2.77 -2.36 -26.68
CA ASP A 321 -2.64 -3.26 -25.52
C ASP A 321 -2.60 -2.55 -24.17
N LYS A 322 -2.13 -1.29 -24.12
CA LYS A 322 -2.13 -0.48 -22.87
C LYS A 322 -3.53 -0.08 -22.40
N TYR A 323 -4.52 -0.06 -23.28
CA TYR A 323 -5.92 0.25 -22.97
C TYR A 323 -6.72 -1.03 -22.76
N VAL A 324 -6.74 -1.92 -23.76
CA VAL A 324 -7.63 -3.11 -23.73
C VAL A 324 -7.34 -4.07 -22.57
N ARG A 325 -6.14 -3.99 -21.97
CA ARG A 325 -5.77 -4.77 -20.78
C ARG A 325 -6.65 -4.53 -19.55
N TRP A 326 -7.30 -3.38 -19.47
CA TRP A 326 -8.19 -3.05 -18.35
C TRP A 326 -9.56 -3.74 -18.46
N ASN A 327 -9.85 -4.42 -19.58
CA ASN A 327 -11.02 -5.29 -19.74
C ASN A 327 -10.64 -6.75 -19.47
N ILE A 328 -11.23 -7.32 -18.41
CA ILE A 328 -10.95 -8.69 -17.97
C ILE A 328 -12.08 -9.67 -18.34
N SER A 329 -12.97 -9.28 -19.24
CA SER A 329 -13.98 -10.18 -19.77
C SER A 329 -13.32 -11.31 -20.54
N GLN A 330 -13.79 -12.53 -20.34
CA GLN A 330 -13.32 -13.69 -21.07
C GLN A 330 -13.77 -13.59 -22.54
N GLY A 331 -12.79 -13.54 -23.43
CA GLY A 331 -13.01 -13.60 -24.87
C GLY A 331 -13.21 -15.04 -25.37
N VAL A 332 -13.33 -15.16 -26.69
CA VAL A 332 -13.28 -16.45 -27.39
C VAL A 332 -11.82 -16.88 -27.49
N GLY A 333 -11.54 -18.18 -27.33
CA GLY A 333 -10.18 -18.72 -27.48
C GLY A 333 -9.36 -18.77 -26.19
N ALA A 334 -8.04 -18.75 -26.35
CA ALA A 334 -7.07 -19.00 -25.28
C ALA A 334 -6.73 -17.73 -24.49
N ALA A 335 -6.23 -17.90 -23.25
CA ALA A 335 -5.86 -16.77 -22.38
C ALA A 335 -4.67 -15.93 -22.91
N ILE A 336 -3.88 -16.45 -23.85
CA ILE A 336 -2.82 -15.69 -24.53
C ILE A 336 -3.36 -14.65 -25.53
N GLU A 337 -4.66 -14.70 -25.84
CA GLU A 337 -5.29 -13.85 -26.86
C GLU A 337 -6.02 -12.64 -26.25
N ASP A 338 -6.23 -12.63 -24.94
CA ASP A 338 -6.91 -11.56 -24.22
C ASP A 338 -6.31 -11.29 -22.82
N TYR A 339 -7.04 -10.48 -22.04
CA TYR A 339 -6.64 -10.01 -20.72
C TYR A 339 -7.55 -10.52 -19.61
N ARG A 340 -8.24 -11.65 -19.83
CA ARG A 340 -9.17 -12.25 -18.85
C ARG A 340 -8.55 -12.59 -17.49
N ASN A 341 -7.23 -12.66 -17.46
CA ASN A 341 -6.38 -12.99 -16.31
C ASN A 341 -5.56 -11.80 -15.81
N GLU A 342 -5.64 -10.61 -16.43
CA GLU A 342 -4.79 -9.46 -16.08
C GLU A 342 -4.94 -9.07 -14.61
N LEU A 343 -6.20 -9.07 -14.12
CA LEU A 343 -6.52 -8.81 -12.72
C LEU A 343 -5.81 -9.78 -11.75
N ASN A 344 -5.54 -11.03 -12.15
CA ASN A 344 -4.82 -11.99 -11.30
C ASN A 344 -3.36 -11.59 -11.07
N THR A 345 -2.80 -10.71 -11.91
CA THR A 345 -1.42 -10.24 -11.79
C THR A 345 -1.28 -9.05 -10.83
N PHE A 346 -2.36 -8.58 -10.21
CA PHE A 346 -2.40 -7.49 -9.23
C PHE A 346 -2.86 -7.98 -7.85
N GLY A 347 -2.64 -7.16 -6.83
CA GLY A 347 -2.97 -7.45 -5.43
C GLY A 347 -1.84 -8.12 -4.69
N TYR A 348 -0.61 -7.77 -5.02
CA TYR A 348 0.58 -8.31 -4.38
C TYR A 348 1.39 -7.22 -3.70
N ILE A 349 2.18 -7.64 -2.73
CA ILE A 349 3.36 -6.86 -2.35
C ILE A 349 4.33 -6.81 -3.53
N VAL A 350 4.73 -5.61 -3.94
CA VAL A 350 5.74 -5.38 -4.97
C VAL A 350 7.05 -4.94 -4.29
N GLU A 351 8.15 -5.63 -4.61
CA GLU A 351 9.48 -5.32 -4.09
C GLU A 351 10.37 -4.64 -5.14
N ILE A 352 11.03 -3.55 -4.74
CA ILE A 352 11.87 -2.69 -5.59
C ILE A 352 13.18 -2.34 -4.88
N ASP A 353 14.28 -2.25 -5.63
CA ASP A 353 15.54 -1.71 -5.13
C ASP A 353 15.57 -0.20 -5.40
N ALA A 354 15.44 0.59 -4.34
CA ALA A 354 15.48 2.05 -4.45
C ALA A 354 16.85 2.55 -4.94
N TYR A 355 17.94 1.80 -4.71
CA TYR A 355 19.29 2.20 -5.10
C TYR A 355 19.69 1.74 -6.51
N ASP A 356 18.93 0.85 -7.14
CA ASP A 356 19.25 0.30 -8.46
C ASP A 356 18.00 0.12 -9.32
N LYS A 357 17.66 1.17 -10.07
CA LYS A 357 16.52 1.19 -11.00
C LYS A 357 16.66 0.23 -12.19
N THR A 358 17.82 -0.38 -12.40
CA THR A 358 18.00 -1.38 -13.46
C THR A 358 17.45 -2.75 -13.05
N LYS A 359 17.28 -2.98 -11.75
CA LYS A 359 16.67 -4.22 -11.24
C LYS A 359 15.17 -4.22 -11.52
N ALA A 360 14.72 -5.27 -12.18
CA ALA A 360 13.30 -5.53 -12.36
C ALA A 360 12.61 -5.65 -10.99
N ALA A 361 11.43 -5.03 -10.85
CA ALA A 361 10.61 -5.20 -9.65
C ALA A 361 10.09 -6.64 -9.53
N ARG A 362 9.65 -7.03 -8.33
CA ARG A 362 9.10 -8.37 -8.06
C ARG A 362 7.72 -8.27 -7.42
N LYS A 363 6.69 -8.79 -8.10
CA LYS A 363 5.43 -9.11 -7.41
C LYS A 363 5.62 -10.40 -6.60
N ARG A 364 5.61 -10.28 -5.28
CA ARG A 364 5.95 -11.36 -4.32
C ARG A 364 4.76 -12.24 -4.03
N THR A 365 4.47 -13.20 -4.91
CA THR A 365 3.29 -14.05 -4.79
C THR A 365 3.33 -15.01 -3.59
N THR A 366 4.49 -15.16 -2.95
CA THR A 366 4.66 -15.87 -1.67
C THR A 366 3.95 -15.20 -0.51
N LEU A 367 3.68 -13.90 -0.61
CA LEU A 367 3.05 -13.09 0.43
C LEU A 367 1.51 -13.06 0.31
N GLY A 368 0.95 -13.81 -0.65
CA GLY A 368 -0.49 -13.88 -0.88
C GLY A 368 -1.03 -12.75 -1.75
N ARG A 369 -2.28 -12.89 -2.18
CA ARG A 369 -2.97 -11.95 -3.08
C ARG A 369 -4.24 -11.42 -2.43
N PHE A 370 -4.29 -10.12 -2.12
CA PHE A 370 -5.41 -9.43 -1.46
C PHE A 370 -5.21 -7.90 -1.54
N ALA A 371 -6.05 -7.10 -0.87
CA ALA A 371 -5.91 -5.64 -0.84
C ALA A 371 -4.85 -5.26 0.22
N HIS A 372 -3.57 -5.30 -0.17
CA HIS A 372 -2.47 -5.12 0.78
C HIS A 372 -2.33 -3.66 1.21
N GLU A 373 -2.56 -3.39 2.49
CA GLU A 373 -2.23 -2.11 3.12
C GLU A 373 -0.69 -1.94 3.21
N SER A 374 -0.01 -2.86 3.89
CA SER A 374 1.43 -2.75 4.16
C SER A 374 2.07 -4.12 4.40
N ALA A 375 3.41 -4.15 4.45
CA ALA A 375 4.18 -5.36 4.75
C ALA A 375 5.22 -5.10 5.85
N ALA A 376 4.84 -5.37 7.10
CA ALA A 376 5.69 -5.11 8.25
C ALA A 376 6.53 -6.33 8.62
N PHE A 377 7.87 -6.21 8.50
CA PHE A 377 8.78 -7.23 9.01
C PHE A 377 8.84 -7.22 10.53
N GLY A 378 8.76 -8.41 11.13
CA GLY A 378 9.23 -8.62 12.49
C GLY A 378 10.73 -8.38 12.60
N LYS A 379 11.22 -8.13 13.82
CA LYS A 379 12.66 -7.97 14.08
C LYS A 379 13.42 -9.22 13.61
N PRO A 380 14.38 -9.10 12.67
CA PRO A 380 15.20 -10.23 12.25
C PRO A 380 16.07 -10.74 13.40
N VAL A 381 16.09 -12.05 13.60
CA VAL A 381 16.95 -12.72 14.59
C VAL A 381 17.74 -13.81 13.86
N VAL A 382 19.07 -13.76 13.95
CA VAL A 382 19.95 -14.71 13.26
C VAL A 382 19.58 -16.14 13.66
N GLY A 383 19.43 -17.01 12.65
CA GLY A 383 19.03 -18.41 12.85
C GLY A 383 17.52 -18.63 13.05
N GLN A 384 16.69 -17.58 12.99
CA GLN A 384 15.23 -17.71 13.05
C GLN A 384 14.56 -17.35 11.71
N PRO A 385 13.40 -17.94 11.38
CA PRO A 385 12.56 -17.47 10.28
C PRO A 385 12.23 -15.98 10.36
N LEU A 386 12.11 -15.34 9.21
CA LEU A 386 11.51 -14.01 9.11
C LEU A 386 9.99 -14.13 9.19
N ALA A 387 9.37 -13.11 9.79
CA ALA A 387 7.93 -12.94 9.81
C ALA A 387 7.57 -11.63 9.12
N VAL A 388 6.52 -11.65 8.28
CA VAL A 388 5.94 -10.46 7.66
C VAL A 388 4.46 -10.42 7.97
N TYR A 389 3.99 -9.32 8.55
CA TYR A 389 2.59 -9.07 8.87
C TYR A 389 1.98 -8.17 7.80
N MET A 390 0.77 -8.53 7.34
CA MET A 390 0.07 -7.85 6.24
C MET A 390 -1.41 -7.74 6.58
N GLY A 391 -2.03 -6.60 6.30
CA GLY A 391 -3.47 -6.39 6.40
C GLY A 391 -4.14 -6.48 5.03
N ASP A 392 -5.37 -6.98 5.01
CA ASP A 392 -6.29 -6.89 3.88
C ASP A 392 -7.32 -5.80 4.19
N ASP A 393 -7.15 -4.60 3.62
CA ASP A 393 -8.01 -3.45 3.96
C ASP A 393 -9.33 -3.49 3.18
N SER A 394 -10.22 -4.32 3.69
CA SER A 394 -11.57 -4.46 3.20
C SER A 394 -12.47 -4.94 4.33
N ARG A 395 -13.75 -4.56 4.29
CA ARG A 395 -14.63 -4.82 5.42
C ARG A 395 -14.79 -6.33 5.65
N GLY A 396 -14.46 -6.77 6.85
CA GLY A 396 -14.58 -8.16 7.28
C GLY A 396 -13.47 -9.07 6.75
N GLU A 397 -12.48 -8.55 6.04
CA GLU A 397 -11.28 -9.31 5.66
C GLU A 397 -10.30 -9.48 6.84
N TYR A 398 -9.09 -9.94 6.56
CA TYR A 398 -8.22 -10.59 7.54
C TYR A 398 -6.87 -9.90 7.72
N ILE A 399 -6.17 -10.31 8.79
CA ILE A 399 -4.76 -10.03 8.99
C ILE A 399 -3.97 -11.30 8.68
N TYR A 400 -2.96 -11.18 7.84
CA TYR A 400 -2.11 -12.26 7.38
C TYR A 400 -0.73 -12.19 8.01
N LYS A 401 -0.11 -13.37 8.16
CA LYS A 401 1.29 -13.52 8.57
C LYS A 401 1.98 -14.52 7.68
N PHE A 402 3.05 -14.07 7.02
CA PHE A 402 4.00 -14.92 6.33
C PHE A 402 5.14 -15.31 7.27
N VAL A 403 5.64 -16.53 7.15
CA VAL A 403 6.84 -17.02 7.85
C VAL A 403 7.76 -17.75 6.87
N SER A 404 9.02 -17.35 6.81
CA SER A 404 9.98 -17.93 5.85
C SER A 404 10.47 -19.33 6.23
N ALA A 405 10.73 -20.18 5.24
CA ALA A 405 11.43 -21.45 5.40
C ALA A 405 12.90 -21.23 5.76
N LYS A 406 13.57 -20.36 4.98
CA LYS A 406 14.95 -19.94 5.23
C LYS A 406 15.01 -19.14 6.53
N THR A 407 16.01 -19.43 7.36
CA THR A 407 16.30 -18.63 8.55
C THR A 407 17.19 -17.43 8.21
N TRP A 408 17.02 -16.34 8.95
CA TRP A 408 17.77 -15.11 8.77
C TRP A 408 19.25 -15.32 9.00
N VAL A 409 20.07 -14.79 8.09
CA VAL A 409 21.54 -14.76 8.22
C VAL A 409 22.01 -13.31 8.23
N ALA A 410 22.95 -12.97 9.11
CA ALA A 410 23.40 -11.58 9.28
C ALA A 410 23.99 -10.96 8.00
N ALA A 411 24.62 -11.79 7.15
CA ALA A 411 25.19 -11.34 5.88
C ALA A 411 24.13 -10.80 4.90
N ASP A 412 22.87 -11.25 5.01
CA ASP A 412 21.78 -10.80 4.14
C ASP A 412 21.35 -9.36 4.45
N ALA A 413 21.82 -8.73 5.54
CA ALA A 413 21.56 -7.31 5.80
C ALA A 413 22.25 -6.37 4.78
N ASN A 414 23.33 -6.84 4.14
CA ASN A 414 24.12 -6.05 3.18
C ASN A 414 24.51 -6.91 1.97
N PRO A 415 23.54 -7.38 1.17
CA PRO A 415 23.84 -8.27 0.06
C PRO A 415 24.34 -7.49 -1.16
N THR A 416 25.01 -8.19 -2.08
CA THR A 416 25.40 -7.63 -3.38
C THR A 416 24.17 -7.34 -4.26
N ASP A 417 23.15 -8.19 -4.22
CA ASP A 417 21.91 -8.04 -4.97
C ASP A 417 20.72 -8.19 -4.01
N ARG A 418 20.07 -7.07 -3.68
CA ARG A 418 19.03 -7.03 -2.66
C ARG A 418 17.75 -7.75 -3.08
N ILE A 419 17.34 -7.56 -4.35
CA ILE A 419 16.14 -8.21 -4.90
C ILE A 419 16.31 -9.74 -4.89
N THR A 420 17.47 -10.22 -5.33
CA THR A 420 17.75 -11.66 -5.39
C THR A 420 17.86 -12.27 -3.99
N THR A 421 18.35 -11.52 -2.99
CA THR A 421 18.31 -11.96 -1.59
C THR A 421 16.87 -12.24 -1.12
N GLY A 422 15.91 -11.39 -1.50
CA GLY A 422 14.50 -11.61 -1.22
C GLY A 422 13.94 -12.90 -1.84
N ASP A 423 14.43 -13.33 -3.01
CA ASP A 423 13.99 -14.54 -3.70
C ASP A 423 14.22 -15.83 -2.87
N ALA A 424 15.17 -15.78 -1.94
CA ALA A 424 15.54 -16.91 -1.07
C ALA A 424 14.59 -17.11 0.12
N TYR A 425 13.83 -16.09 0.52
CA TYR A 425 12.91 -16.15 1.67
C TYR A 425 11.51 -16.57 1.23
N ARG A 426 11.36 -17.87 0.96
CA ARG A 426 10.10 -18.53 0.54
C ARG A 426 9.28 -19.01 1.75
N PRO A 427 7.97 -19.29 1.62
CA PRO A 427 7.15 -19.77 2.74
C PRO A 427 7.65 -21.11 3.27
N ARG A 428 7.48 -21.31 4.59
CA ARG A 428 7.77 -22.57 5.28
C ARG A 428 6.89 -23.73 4.83
#